data_AF-A0A1A8EI54-F1
#
_entry.id   AF-A0A1A8EI54-F1
#
_cell.length_a   1.000
_cell.length_b   1.000
_cell.length_c   1.000
_cell.angle_alpha   90.00
_cell.angle_beta   90.00
_cell.angle_gamma   90.00
#
_symmetry.space_group_name_H-M   'P 1'
#
loop_
_entity.id
_entity.type
_entity.pdbx_description
1 polymer ?
#
loop_
_entity_poly.entity_id
_entity_poly.type
_entity_poly.pdbx_seq_one_letter_code
_entity_poly.pdbx_strand_id
1 'polypeptide(L)'
;DLETLMGYIKVSRDVTIPSLMEEVSAAVHRLLFLLDYATMEPNDFRLNSSVFAWPLQLQKDLEDSESRMEILTGQDVQTRPEELRAAASEEESLKKSLEKMKQEWADLSFSFTTCRDAGTKILSTIEAIKTLVDEHIVETQTMRGSPFLEHIETEWKEWETLLLDRKDILDAMLKCQTTWLQLKPIFSSEELIVKLPDESLMFDYVDKCWKNIVAEAVRPLLSYVRNSPKPCALACFCTGPG
;
A
#
# COMPACT_ATOMS: atom_id res chain seq x y z
N ASP A 1 10.99 -8.99 24.11
CA ASP A 1 12.02 -7.99 23.78
C ASP A 1 13.36 -8.47 24.33
N LEU A 2 14.43 -8.40 23.52
CA LEU A 2 15.74 -8.97 23.84
C LEU A 2 16.41 -8.21 24.99
N GLU A 3 16.11 -6.91 25.13
CA GLU A 3 16.55 -6.06 26.23
C GLU A 3 15.97 -6.52 27.57
N THR A 4 14.69 -6.94 27.57
CA THR A 4 14.06 -7.57 28.74
C THR A 4 14.79 -8.87 29.09
N LEU A 5 15.14 -9.70 28.11
CA LEU A 5 15.84 -10.97 28.33
C LEU A 5 17.27 -10.76 28.87
N MET A 6 18.01 -9.79 28.32
CA MET A 6 19.33 -9.39 28.82
C MET A 6 19.27 -8.84 30.25
N GLY A 7 18.23 -8.05 30.57
CA GLY A 7 17.94 -7.60 31.93
C GLY A 7 17.70 -8.77 32.89
N TYR A 8 16.91 -9.76 32.47
CA TYR A 8 16.68 -10.97 33.27
C TYR A 8 17.94 -11.80 33.48
N ILE A 9 18.79 -11.96 32.47
CA ILE A 9 20.07 -12.67 32.57
C ILE A 9 21.00 -11.94 33.54
N LYS A 10 21.09 -10.62 33.44
CA LYS A 10 21.93 -9.79 34.33
C LYS A 10 21.49 -9.87 35.79
N VAL A 11 20.18 -9.74 36.05
CA VAL A 11 19.62 -9.91 37.41
C VAL A 11 19.85 -11.33 37.93
N SER A 12 19.69 -12.33 37.07
CA SER A 12 19.93 -13.72 37.44
C SER A 12 21.40 -13.95 37.83
N ARG A 13 22.35 -13.41 37.07
CA ARG A 13 23.79 -13.53 37.34
C ARG A 13 24.23 -12.75 38.58
N ASP A 14 23.81 -11.50 38.70
CA ASP A 14 24.38 -10.56 39.68
C ASP A 14 23.66 -10.64 41.04
N VAL A 15 22.42 -11.15 41.08
CA VAL A 15 21.57 -11.16 42.29
C VAL A 15 21.06 -12.55 42.61
N THR A 16 20.40 -13.22 41.66
CA THR A 16 19.70 -14.48 41.94
C THR A 16 20.67 -15.63 42.19
N ILE A 17 21.74 -15.75 41.40
CA ILE A 17 22.76 -16.81 41.55
C ILE A 17 23.56 -16.65 42.85
N PRO A 18 24.05 -15.45 43.23
CA PRO A 18 24.68 -15.25 44.53
C PRO A 18 23.75 -15.59 45.72
N SER A 19 22.47 -15.21 45.64
CA SER A 19 21.47 -15.56 46.67
C SER A 19 21.24 -17.06 46.76
N LEU A 20 21.09 -17.75 45.62
CA LEU A 20 21.00 -19.21 45.55
C LEU A 20 22.25 -19.89 46.10
N MET A 21 23.43 -19.33 45.83
CA MET A 21 24.69 -19.83 46.37
C MET A 21 24.75 -19.76 47.88
N GLU A 22 24.24 -18.67 48.47
CA GLU A 22 24.13 -18.53 49.92
C GLU A 22 23.12 -19.53 50.50
N GLU A 23 21.97 -19.71 49.84
CA GLU A 23 20.96 -20.70 50.24
C GLU A 23 21.49 -22.14 50.17
N VAL A 24 22.21 -22.49 49.10
CA VAL A 24 22.86 -23.80 48.93
C VAL A 24 23.93 -24.00 50.00
N SER A 25 24.76 -22.99 50.29
CA SER A 25 25.73 -23.04 51.38
C SER A 25 25.07 -23.25 52.75
N ALA A 26 23.95 -22.58 53.01
CA ALA A 26 23.18 -22.78 54.22
C ALA A 26 22.52 -24.17 54.27
N ALA A 27 22.07 -24.70 53.14
CA ALA A 27 21.55 -26.07 53.04
C ALA A 27 22.63 -27.11 53.27
N VAL A 28 23.86 -26.90 52.77
CA VAL A 28 25.03 -27.76 53.04
C VAL A 28 25.31 -27.86 54.53
N HIS A 29 25.31 -26.74 55.26
CA HIS A 29 25.50 -26.75 56.72
C HIS A 29 24.39 -27.53 57.46
N ARG A 30 23.13 -27.42 57.00
CA ARG A 30 22.01 -28.19 57.56
C ARG A 30 22.09 -29.68 57.22
N LEU A 31 22.57 -30.03 56.02
CA LEU A 31 22.76 -31.40 55.59
C LEU A 31 23.92 -32.06 56.36
N LEU A 32 25.03 -31.34 56.59
CA LEU A 32 26.12 -31.78 57.45
C LEU A 32 25.64 -32.11 58.87
N PHE A 33 24.79 -31.24 59.44
CA PHE A 33 24.16 -31.50 60.75
C PHE A 33 23.26 -32.75 60.73
N LEU A 34 22.54 -33.01 59.64
CA LEU A 34 21.70 -34.21 59.49
C LEU A 34 22.52 -35.50 59.27
N LEU A 35 23.65 -35.40 58.56
CA LEU A 35 24.56 -36.52 58.29
C LEU A 35 25.30 -37.00 59.55
N ASP A 36 25.42 -36.17 60.60
CA ASP A 36 25.88 -36.60 61.93
C ASP A 36 24.88 -37.54 62.63
N TYR A 37 23.63 -37.61 62.15
CA TYR A 37 22.54 -38.41 62.76
C TYR A 37 21.83 -39.39 61.81
N ALA A 38 22.16 -39.42 60.51
CA ALA A 38 21.60 -40.37 59.54
C ALA A 38 22.63 -40.81 58.48
N THR A 39 22.87 -42.12 58.37
CA THR A 39 23.72 -42.71 57.33
C THR A 39 22.99 -42.79 55.98
N MET A 40 23.49 -42.09 54.96
CA MET A 40 22.93 -42.10 53.60
C MET A 40 23.70 -43.04 52.65
N GLU A 41 23.01 -43.59 51.64
CA GLU A 41 23.56 -44.57 50.69
C GLU A 41 24.50 -43.90 49.65
N PRO A 42 25.52 -44.61 49.10
CA PRO A 42 26.51 -44.03 48.18
C PRO A 42 25.96 -43.43 46.88
N ASN A 43 24.76 -43.84 46.44
CA ASN A 43 24.11 -43.27 45.27
C ASN A 43 23.56 -41.86 45.52
N ASP A 44 23.21 -41.52 46.77
CA ASP A 44 22.74 -40.18 47.14
C ASP A 44 23.86 -39.13 47.10
N PHE A 45 25.11 -39.55 47.37
CA PHE A 45 26.29 -38.69 47.25
C PHE A 45 26.54 -38.22 45.82
N ARG A 46 26.29 -39.07 44.82
CA ARG A 46 26.54 -38.73 43.41
C ARG A 46 25.54 -37.72 42.86
N LEU A 47 24.26 -37.88 43.19
CA LEU A 47 23.21 -36.93 42.80
C LEU A 47 23.40 -35.57 43.48
N ASN A 48 23.77 -35.56 44.76
CA ASN A 48 24.07 -34.32 45.49
C ASN A 48 25.35 -33.64 44.99
N SER A 49 26.39 -34.40 44.62
CA SER A 49 27.65 -33.84 44.11
C SER A 49 27.47 -33.04 42.80
N SER A 50 26.56 -33.46 41.91
CA SER A 50 26.25 -32.67 40.70
C SER A 50 25.50 -31.37 41.01
N VAL A 51 24.62 -31.38 42.02
CA VAL A 51 23.88 -30.17 42.45
C VAL A 51 24.82 -29.17 43.10
N PHE A 52 25.80 -29.63 43.89
CA PHE A 52 26.80 -28.74 44.50
C PHE A 52 27.84 -28.21 43.50
N ALA A 53 28.07 -28.90 42.38
CA ALA A 53 28.93 -28.42 41.30
C ALA A 53 28.21 -27.48 40.32
N TRP A 54 26.88 -27.47 40.33
CA TRP A 54 26.05 -26.67 39.44
C TRP A 54 26.37 -25.18 39.48
N PRO A 55 26.65 -24.52 40.62
CA PRO A 55 26.88 -23.09 40.59
C PRO A 55 28.11 -22.65 39.80
N LEU A 56 29.21 -23.41 39.89
CA LEU A 56 30.41 -23.15 39.10
C LEU A 56 30.18 -23.44 37.61
N GLN A 57 29.43 -24.50 37.32
CA GLN A 57 29.08 -24.88 35.95
C GLN A 57 28.13 -23.85 35.32
N LEU A 58 27.11 -23.41 36.05
CA LEU A 58 26.13 -22.42 35.61
C LEU A 58 26.77 -21.06 35.37
N GLN A 59 27.71 -20.65 36.24
CA GLN A 59 28.43 -19.39 36.05
C GLN A 59 29.24 -19.41 34.75
N LYS A 60 29.98 -20.49 34.49
CA LYS A 60 30.75 -20.65 33.26
C LYS A 60 29.85 -20.67 32.01
N ASP A 61 28.75 -21.43 32.06
CA ASP A 61 27.82 -21.54 30.93
C ASP A 61 27.12 -20.20 30.63
N LEU A 62 26.87 -19.39 31.67
CA LEU A 62 26.32 -18.04 31.52
C LEU A 62 27.35 -17.06 30.93
N GLU A 63 28.61 -17.07 31.38
CA GLU A 63 29.71 -16.26 30.84
C GLU A 63 29.99 -16.59 29.35
N ASP A 64 29.98 -17.88 28.99
CA ASP A 64 30.10 -18.34 27.60
C ASP A 64 28.89 -17.89 26.76
N SER A 65 27.68 -17.89 27.32
CA SER A 65 26.47 -17.43 26.63
C SER A 65 26.46 -15.90 26.43
N GLU A 66 26.99 -15.14 27.40
CA GLU A 66 27.13 -13.69 27.34
C GLU A 66 28.12 -13.28 26.26
N SER A 67 29.27 -13.94 26.20
CA SER A 67 30.30 -13.73 25.17
C SER A 67 29.76 -14.02 23.76
N ARG A 68 28.94 -15.07 23.61
CA ARG A 68 28.29 -15.40 22.32
C ARG A 68 27.22 -14.38 21.92
N MET A 69 26.49 -13.84 22.88
CA MET A 69 25.49 -12.80 22.65
C MET A 69 26.15 -11.48 22.26
N GLU A 70 27.26 -11.10 22.89
CA GLU A 70 28.03 -9.88 22.58
C GLU A 70 28.54 -9.89 21.13
N ILE A 71 29.05 -11.02 20.66
CA ILE A 71 29.49 -11.23 19.26
C ILE A 71 28.33 -11.09 18.27
N LEU A 72 27.14 -11.62 18.59
CA LEU A 72 25.94 -11.51 17.75
C LEU A 72 25.36 -10.10 17.72
N THR A 73 25.46 -9.35 18.84
CA THR A 73 25.00 -7.96 18.92
C THR A 73 25.89 -6.97 18.16
N GLY A 74 27.19 -7.26 18.00
CA GLY A 74 28.12 -6.39 17.29
C GLY A 74 28.08 -6.46 15.76
N GLN A 75 27.47 -7.52 15.18
CA GLN A 75 27.50 -7.75 13.73
C GLN A 75 26.11 -7.81 13.06
N ASP A 76 25.02 -8.13 13.77
CA ASP A 76 23.71 -8.38 13.14
C ASP A 76 22.56 -7.46 13.66
N VAL A 77 22.78 -6.70 14.74
CA VAL A 77 21.71 -5.90 15.40
C VAL A 77 21.60 -4.46 14.90
N GLN A 78 22.61 -3.90 14.24
CA GLN A 78 22.49 -2.53 13.66
C GLN A 78 21.83 -2.54 12.28
N THR A 79 22.17 -3.48 11.41
CA THR A 79 21.72 -3.48 10.01
C THR A 79 20.28 -3.96 9.85
N ARG A 80 19.87 -5.05 10.52
CA ARG A 80 18.53 -5.64 10.34
C ARG A 80 17.35 -4.76 10.77
N PRO A 81 17.38 -4.10 11.94
CA PRO A 81 16.29 -3.22 12.34
C PRO A 81 16.24 -1.94 11.49
N GLU A 82 17.38 -1.43 11.05
CA GLU A 82 17.44 -0.24 10.17
C GLU A 82 16.93 -0.56 8.77
N GLU A 83 17.28 -1.71 8.19
CA GLU A 83 16.76 -2.19 6.91
C GLU A 83 15.24 -2.46 6.96
N LEU A 84 14.74 -3.08 8.03
CA LEU A 84 13.30 -3.30 8.24
C LEU A 84 12.54 -1.97 8.44
N ARG A 85 13.13 -1.01 9.16
CA ARG A 85 12.56 0.33 9.34
C ARG A 85 12.55 1.11 8.03
N ALA A 86 13.62 1.02 7.24
CA ALA A 86 13.69 1.63 5.92
C ALA A 86 12.64 1.01 4.98
N ALA A 87 12.51 -0.31 4.96
CA ALA A 87 11.49 -1.01 4.19
C ALA A 87 10.07 -0.59 4.57
N ALA A 88 9.77 -0.52 5.87
CA ALA A 88 8.47 -0.08 6.37
C ALA A 88 8.19 1.40 6.05
N SER A 89 9.21 2.27 6.14
CA SER A 89 9.11 3.68 5.75
C SER A 89 8.75 3.83 4.27
N GLU A 90 9.42 3.07 3.39
CA GLU A 90 9.17 3.20 1.96
C GLU A 90 7.84 2.59 1.54
N GLU A 91 7.40 1.49 2.17
CA GLU A 91 6.05 0.96 1.97
C GLU A 91 4.98 1.98 2.41
N GLU A 92 5.18 2.64 3.56
CA GLU A 92 4.27 3.68 4.04
C GLU A 92 4.25 4.89 3.09
N SER A 93 5.41 5.28 2.56
CA SER A 93 5.53 6.34 1.56
C SER A 93 4.72 6.01 0.29
N LEU A 94 4.86 4.79 -0.24
CA LEU A 94 4.10 4.33 -1.40
C LEU A 94 2.58 4.35 -1.15
N LYS A 95 2.14 3.87 0.03
CA LYS A 95 0.73 3.91 0.42
C LYS A 95 0.19 5.33 0.51
N LYS A 96 0.96 6.25 1.10
CA LYS A 96 0.58 7.67 1.18
C LYS A 96 0.48 8.32 -0.19
N SER A 97 1.40 8.03 -1.11
CA SER A 97 1.33 8.50 -2.50
C SER A 97 0.09 7.98 -3.22
N LEU A 98 -0.22 6.68 -3.08
CA LEU A 98 -1.43 6.09 -3.67
C LEU A 98 -2.71 6.75 -3.15
N GLU A 99 -2.81 6.93 -1.84
CA GLU A 99 -3.99 7.54 -1.22
C GLU A 99 -4.15 9.00 -1.61
N LYS A 100 -3.03 9.75 -1.67
CA LYS A 100 -3.02 11.13 -2.14
C LYS A 100 -3.53 11.21 -3.59
N MET A 101 -3.04 10.36 -4.49
CA MET A 101 -3.52 10.30 -5.87
C MET A 101 -5.02 10.00 -5.92
N LYS A 102 -5.53 9.05 -5.11
CA LYS A 102 -6.97 8.75 -5.06
C LYS A 102 -7.80 9.92 -4.54
N GLN A 103 -7.31 10.65 -3.54
CA GLN A 103 -8.00 11.80 -2.97
C GLN A 103 -8.11 12.95 -3.97
N GLU A 104 -7.04 13.25 -4.70
CA GLU A 104 -7.06 14.27 -5.75
C GLU A 104 -8.10 13.96 -6.84
N TRP A 105 -8.37 12.67 -7.09
CA TRP A 105 -9.41 12.23 -8.02
C TRP A 105 -10.84 12.35 -7.47
N ALA A 106 -11.03 12.32 -6.16
CA ALA A 106 -12.34 12.45 -5.53
C ALA A 106 -12.95 13.85 -5.74
N ASP A 107 -12.07 14.87 -5.83
CA ASP A 107 -12.46 16.27 -5.98
C ASP A 107 -12.58 16.73 -7.44
N LEU A 108 -12.29 15.85 -8.42
CA LEU A 108 -12.38 16.19 -9.84
C LEU A 108 -13.83 16.32 -10.31
N SER A 109 -14.10 17.40 -11.04
CA SER A 109 -15.38 17.63 -11.69
C SER A 109 -15.21 18.14 -13.12
N PHE A 110 -16.05 17.62 -14.02
CA PHE A 110 -16.18 18.18 -15.35
C PHE A 110 -16.95 19.49 -15.30
N SER A 111 -16.43 20.51 -15.97
CA SER A 111 -17.08 21.82 -16.05
C SER A 111 -17.23 22.28 -17.49
N PHE A 112 -18.16 23.22 -17.67
CA PHE A 112 -18.53 23.77 -18.97
C PHE A 112 -18.05 25.19 -19.16
N THR A 113 -17.61 25.47 -20.38
CA THR A 113 -17.48 26.84 -20.87
C THR A 113 -18.26 26.98 -22.18
N THR A 114 -18.84 28.15 -22.40
CA THR A 114 -19.47 28.49 -23.69
C THR A 114 -18.39 28.77 -24.72
N CYS A 115 -18.36 28.00 -25.81
CA CYS A 115 -17.49 28.26 -26.94
C CYS A 115 -17.91 29.57 -27.64
N ARG A 116 -16.95 30.50 -27.80
CA ARG A 116 -17.19 31.87 -28.26
C ARG A 116 -17.87 31.97 -29.64
N ASP A 117 -17.65 30.99 -30.51
CA ASP A 117 -18.09 31.07 -31.92
C ASP A 117 -19.46 30.43 -32.19
N ALA A 118 -20.03 29.69 -31.22
CA ALA A 118 -21.23 28.88 -31.46
C ALA A 118 -22.29 28.91 -30.34
N GLY A 119 -22.08 29.69 -29.28
CA GLY A 119 -22.98 29.70 -28.11
C GLY A 119 -23.13 28.33 -27.43
N THR A 120 -22.27 27.36 -27.77
CA THR A 120 -22.43 25.97 -27.37
C THR A 120 -21.53 25.62 -26.19
N LYS A 121 -22.09 24.90 -25.22
CA LYS A 121 -21.36 24.41 -24.04
C LYS A 121 -20.40 23.29 -24.45
N ILE A 122 -19.12 23.47 -24.14
CA ILE A 122 -18.06 22.48 -24.33
C ILE A 122 -17.41 22.16 -22.99
N LEU A 123 -16.88 20.96 -22.85
CA LEU A 123 -16.15 20.54 -21.67
C LEU A 123 -14.79 21.26 -21.66
N SER A 124 -14.56 22.09 -20.64
CA SER A 124 -13.37 22.95 -20.53
C SER A 124 -12.30 22.38 -19.60
N THR A 125 -12.66 21.48 -18.69
CA THR A 125 -11.70 20.86 -17.75
C THR A 125 -11.07 19.57 -18.26
N ILE A 126 -11.43 19.08 -19.45
CA ILE A 126 -10.86 17.83 -20.02
C ILE A 126 -9.33 17.92 -20.08
N GLU A 127 -8.77 19.04 -20.53
CA GLU A 127 -7.32 19.18 -20.68
C GLU A 127 -6.61 19.14 -19.33
N ALA A 128 -7.14 19.84 -18.32
CA ALA A 128 -6.58 19.84 -16.97
C ALA A 128 -6.66 18.45 -16.32
N ILE A 129 -7.79 17.76 -16.46
CA ILE A 129 -7.97 16.39 -15.94
C ILE A 129 -6.99 15.46 -16.66
N LYS A 130 -6.84 15.59 -17.99
CA LYS A 130 -5.89 14.78 -18.77
C LYS A 130 -4.45 14.96 -18.30
N THR A 131 -4.01 16.21 -18.07
CA THR A 131 -2.68 16.48 -17.52
C THR A 131 -2.48 15.77 -16.18
N LEU A 132 -3.46 15.84 -15.29
CA LEU A 132 -3.39 15.14 -14.00
C LEU A 132 -3.31 13.61 -14.15
N VAL A 133 -4.10 13.03 -15.07
CA VAL A 133 -4.01 11.58 -15.36
C VAL A 133 -2.62 11.20 -15.86
N ASP A 134 -2.06 11.99 -16.77
CA ASP A 134 -0.71 11.76 -17.32
C ASP A 134 0.37 11.83 -16.23
N GLU A 135 0.28 12.82 -15.33
CA GLU A 135 1.17 12.96 -14.17
C GLU A 135 1.08 11.75 -13.23
N HIS A 136 -0.13 11.32 -12.88
CA HIS A 136 -0.33 10.16 -11.99
C HIS A 136 0.11 8.85 -12.63
N ILE A 137 -0.01 8.68 -13.96
CA ILE A 137 0.54 7.51 -14.67
C ILE A 137 2.05 7.47 -14.53
N VAL A 138 2.74 8.60 -14.74
CA VAL A 138 4.20 8.68 -14.61
C VAL A 138 4.64 8.40 -13.17
N GLU A 139 3.95 8.97 -12.17
CA GLU A 139 4.22 8.70 -10.75
C GLU A 139 4.03 7.21 -10.43
N THR A 140 2.93 6.63 -10.88
CA THR A 140 2.59 5.20 -10.68
C THR A 140 3.65 4.27 -11.30
N GLN A 141 4.13 4.60 -12.49
CA GLN A 141 5.15 3.83 -13.21
C GLN A 141 6.55 3.98 -12.62
N THR A 142 6.89 5.16 -12.10
CA THR A 142 8.19 5.42 -11.45
C THR A 142 8.34 4.61 -10.17
N MET A 143 7.28 4.55 -9.37
CA MET A 143 7.27 3.83 -8.10
C MET A 143 7.15 2.31 -8.25
N ARG A 144 6.71 1.81 -9.42
CA ARG A 144 6.67 0.37 -9.76
C ARG A 144 8.03 -0.31 -9.65
N GLY A 145 9.13 0.42 -9.80
CA GLY A 145 10.50 -0.11 -9.64
C GLY A 145 10.90 -0.38 -8.18
N SER A 146 10.07 -0.02 -7.20
CA SER A 146 10.38 -0.19 -5.78
C SER A 146 10.29 -1.66 -5.34
N PRO A 147 11.31 -2.20 -4.64
CA PRO A 147 11.25 -3.55 -4.09
C PRO A 147 10.20 -3.71 -2.97
N PHE A 148 9.67 -2.59 -2.45
CA PHE A 148 8.68 -2.57 -1.38
C PHE A 148 7.23 -2.61 -1.89
N LEU A 149 7.03 -2.70 -3.21
CA LEU A 149 5.72 -2.74 -3.84
C LEU A 149 5.00 -4.09 -3.67
N GLU A 150 5.71 -5.18 -3.35
CA GLU A 150 5.19 -6.55 -3.33
C GLU A 150 3.89 -6.69 -2.51
N HIS A 151 3.83 -6.07 -1.33
CA HIS A 151 2.67 -6.15 -0.44
C HIS A 151 1.45 -5.35 -0.92
N ILE A 152 1.62 -4.38 -1.82
CA ILE A 152 0.56 -3.53 -2.37
C ILE A 152 0.41 -3.67 -3.89
N GLU A 153 1.10 -4.63 -4.51
CA GLU A 153 1.24 -4.73 -5.97
C GLU A 153 -0.11 -4.89 -6.67
N THR A 154 -1.05 -5.62 -6.04
CA THR A 154 -2.39 -5.83 -6.59
C THR A 154 -3.16 -4.52 -6.68
N GLU A 155 -3.22 -3.78 -5.58
CA GLU A 155 -3.91 -2.49 -5.51
C GLU A 155 -3.24 -1.45 -6.45
N TRP A 156 -1.92 -1.51 -6.54
CA TRP A 156 -1.14 -0.66 -7.45
C TRP A 156 -1.47 -0.91 -8.92
N LYS A 157 -1.53 -2.19 -9.33
CA LYS A 157 -1.89 -2.58 -10.71
C LYS A 157 -3.32 -2.22 -11.06
N GLU A 158 -4.26 -2.39 -10.12
CA GLU A 158 -5.65 -2.00 -10.30
C GLU A 158 -5.76 -0.48 -10.51
N TRP A 159 -5.02 0.30 -9.72
CA TRP A 159 -4.94 1.75 -9.89
C TRP A 159 -4.30 2.15 -11.22
N GLU A 160 -3.17 1.55 -11.61
CA GLU A 160 -2.51 1.81 -12.90
C GLU A 160 -3.46 1.53 -14.08
N THR A 161 -4.16 0.39 -14.04
CA THR A 161 -5.14 0.02 -15.07
C THR A 161 -6.28 1.04 -15.14
N LEU A 162 -6.79 1.47 -13.99
CA LEU A 162 -7.84 2.49 -13.91
C LEU A 162 -7.38 3.82 -14.52
N LEU A 163 -6.16 4.26 -14.25
CA LEU A 163 -5.60 5.50 -14.83
C LEU A 163 -5.51 5.41 -16.36
N LEU A 164 -5.04 4.28 -16.89
CA LEU A 164 -4.93 4.04 -18.34
C LEU A 164 -6.31 4.04 -19.01
N ASP A 165 -7.28 3.33 -18.44
CA ASP A 165 -8.66 3.32 -18.95
C ASP A 165 -9.27 4.74 -18.98
N ARG A 166 -8.97 5.55 -17.97
CA ARG A 166 -9.45 6.94 -17.88
C ARG A 166 -8.77 7.85 -18.89
N LYS A 167 -7.47 7.68 -19.11
CA LYS A 167 -6.72 8.40 -20.16
C LYS A 167 -7.35 8.14 -21.54
N ASP A 168 -7.61 6.89 -21.87
CA ASP A 168 -8.21 6.51 -23.16
C ASP A 168 -9.59 7.14 -23.37
N ILE A 169 -10.42 7.17 -22.31
CA ILE A 169 -11.73 7.84 -22.34
C ILE A 169 -11.57 9.34 -22.55
N LEU A 170 -10.67 10.00 -21.83
CA LEU A 170 -10.44 11.45 -21.94
C LEU A 170 -9.92 11.83 -23.33
N ASP A 171 -9.00 11.05 -23.90
CA ASP A 171 -8.49 11.26 -25.25
C ASP A 171 -9.58 11.07 -26.31
N ALA A 172 -10.43 10.05 -26.15
CA ALA A 172 -11.58 9.83 -27.03
C ALA A 172 -12.60 10.97 -26.94
N MET A 173 -12.89 11.46 -25.74
CA MET A 173 -13.79 12.59 -25.51
C MET A 173 -13.25 13.88 -26.12
N LEU A 174 -11.95 14.18 -25.93
CA LEU A 174 -11.32 15.37 -26.50
C LEU A 174 -11.32 15.32 -28.04
N LYS A 175 -10.98 14.16 -28.60
CA LYS A 175 -11.01 13.94 -30.05
C LYS A 175 -12.43 14.13 -30.59
N CYS A 176 -13.43 13.53 -29.94
CA CYS A 176 -14.83 13.65 -30.33
C CYS A 176 -15.31 15.11 -30.25
N GLN A 177 -15.01 15.84 -29.17
CA GLN A 177 -15.33 17.25 -29.01
C GLN A 177 -14.71 18.09 -30.14
N THR A 178 -13.44 17.84 -30.46
CA THR A 178 -12.70 18.57 -31.51
C THR A 178 -13.32 18.33 -32.88
N THR A 179 -13.54 17.07 -33.25
CA THR A 179 -14.15 16.72 -34.54
C THR A 179 -15.59 17.23 -34.63
N TRP A 180 -16.38 17.11 -33.56
CA TRP A 180 -17.75 17.61 -33.55
C TRP A 180 -17.81 19.13 -33.70
N LEU A 181 -16.92 19.89 -33.05
CA LEU A 181 -16.81 21.35 -33.23
C LEU A 181 -16.44 21.75 -34.66
N GLN A 182 -15.61 20.97 -35.35
CA GLN A 182 -15.24 21.21 -36.75
C GLN A 182 -16.41 20.93 -37.71
N LEU A 183 -17.18 19.87 -37.45
CA LEU A 183 -18.29 19.46 -38.31
C LEU A 183 -19.55 20.30 -38.10
N LYS A 184 -19.76 20.81 -36.88
CA LYS A 184 -20.95 21.60 -36.52
C LYS A 184 -21.25 22.77 -37.46
N PRO A 185 -20.31 23.69 -37.77
CA PRO A 185 -20.58 24.80 -38.69
C PRO A 185 -20.85 24.34 -40.12
N ILE A 186 -20.25 23.22 -40.55
CA ILE A 186 -20.44 22.66 -41.90
C ILE A 186 -21.88 22.16 -42.07
N PHE A 187 -22.35 21.33 -41.14
CA PHE A 187 -23.69 20.75 -41.20
C PHE A 187 -24.81 21.68 -40.72
N SER A 188 -24.47 22.84 -40.16
CA SER A 188 -25.44 23.89 -39.84
C SER A 188 -25.70 24.84 -41.02
N SER A 189 -25.02 24.68 -42.17
CA SER A 189 -25.22 25.51 -43.35
C SER A 189 -26.47 25.09 -44.13
N GLU A 190 -27.40 26.02 -44.34
CA GLU A 190 -28.65 25.78 -45.09
C GLU A 190 -28.38 25.24 -46.51
N GLU A 191 -27.31 25.71 -47.17
CA GLU A 191 -26.95 25.24 -48.51
C GLU A 191 -26.52 23.76 -48.50
N LEU A 192 -25.78 23.35 -47.48
CA LEU A 192 -25.28 21.98 -47.38
C LEU A 192 -26.40 21.01 -47.00
N ILE A 193 -27.33 21.43 -46.14
CA ILE A 193 -28.50 20.64 -45.75
C ILE A 193 -29.36 20.28 -46.96
N VAL A 194 -29.54 21.21 -47.91
CA VAL A 194 -30.29 20.93 -49.15
C VAL A 194 -29.53 19.97 -50.07
N LYS A 195 -28.20 20.06 -50.09
CA LYS A 195 -27.35 19.23 -50.97
C LYS A 195 -27.09 17.82 -50.42
N LEU A 196 -27.07 17.64 -49.10
CA LEU A 196 -26.71 16.41 -48.40
C LEU A 196 -27.70 16.11 -47.25
N PRO A 197 -28.98 15.82 -47.57
CA PRO A 197 -30.03 15.69 -46.55
C PRO A 197 -29.83 14.48 -45.63
N ASP A 198 -29.35 13.35 -46.16
CA ASP A 198 -29.15 12.12 -45.38
C ASP A 198 -27.98 12.26 -44.40
N GLU A 199 -26.88 12.88 -44.83
CA GLU A 199 -25.72 13.16 -44.00
C GLU A 199 -26.02 14.21 -42.91
N SER A 200 -26.83 15.23 -43.23
CA SER A 200 -27.32 16.20 -42.25
C SER A 200 -28.20 15.53 -41.18
N LEU A 201 -29.10 14.62 -41.55
CA LEU A 201 -29.90 13.85 -40.60
C LEU A 201 -29.01 12.96 -39.71
N MET A 202 -27.98 12.33 -40.28
CA MET A 202 -27.02 11.53 -39.53
C MET A 202 -26.23 12.40 -38.53
N PHE A 203 -25.80 13.59 -38.93
CA PHE A 203 -25.10 14.52 -38.05
C PHE A 203 -26.00 15.02 -36.91
N ASP A 204 -27.29 15.27 -37.15
CA ASP A 204 -28.25 15.64 -36.11
C ASP A 204 -28.38 14.56 -35.02
N TYR A 205 -28.31 13.28 -35.40
CA TYR A 205 -28.27 12.18 -34.43
C TYR A 205 -26.99 12.25 -33.58
N VAL A 206 -25.83 12.42 -34.23
CA VAL A 206 -24.53 12.55 -33.55
C VAL A 206 -24.50 13.76 -32.61
N ASP A 207 -25.04 14.91 -33.03
CA ASP A 207 -25.13 16.13 -32.22
C ASP A 207 -25.97 15.92 -30.96
N LYS A 208 -27.11 15.23 -31.06
CA LYS A 208 -27.93 14.84 -29.91
C LYS A 208 -27.20 13.87 -28.99
N CYS A 209 -26.58 12.83 -29.53
CA CYS A 209 -25.81 11.86 -28.76
C CYS A 209 -24.66 12.53 -28.00
N TRP A 210 -23.89 13.39 -28.66
CA TRP A 210 -22.80 14.12 -28.05
C TRP A 210 -23.28 15.02 -26.90
N LYS A 211 -24.34 15.81 -27.13
CA LYS A 211 -24.94 16.65 -26.08
C LYS A 211 -25.42 15.84 -24.88
N ASN A 212 -25.98 14.65 -25.10
CA ASN A 212 -26.41 13.76 -24.02
C ASN A 212 -25.21 13.20 -23.23
N ILE A 213 -24.18 12.69 -23.91
CA ILE A 213 -22.95 12.19 -23.25
C ILE A 213 -22.32 13.29 -22.40
N VAL A 214 -22.23 14.49 -22.96
CA VAL A 214 -21.67 15.65 -22.31
C VAL A 214 -22.50 16.07 -21.08
N ALA A 215 -23.83 16.06 -21.18
CA ALA A 215 -24.72 16.37 -20.05
C ALA A 215 -24.62 15.33 -18.92
N GLU A 216 -24.47 14.04 -19.27
CA GLU A 216 -24.30 12.94 -18.31
C GLU A 216 -22.92 12.97 -17.64
N ALA A 217 -21.86 13.34 -18.36
CA ALA A 217 -20.49 13.44 -17.84
C ALA A 217 -20.31 14.47 -16.71
N VAL A 218 -21.25 15.40 -16.56
CA VAL A 218 -21.23 16.44 -15.51
C VAL A 218 -21.93 16.01 -14.21
N ARG A 219 -22.52 14.82 -14.17
CA ARG A 219 -22.91 14.24 -12.87
C ARG A 219 -21.64 13.91 -12.06
N PRO A 220 -21.65 14.12 -10.73
CA PRO A 220 -20.49 13.82 -9.88
C PRO A 220 -20.00 12.37 -10.07
N LEU A 221 -18.70 12.22 -10.32
CA LEU A 221 -18.01 10.93 -10.52
C LEU A 221 -18.23 9.95 -9.35
N LEU A 222 -18.56 10.45 -8.16
CA LEU A 222 -18.87 9.64 -6.97
C LEU A 222 -20.07 8.69 -7.14
N SER A 223 -20.98 8.94 -8.08
CA SER A 223 -22.08 8.00 -8.37
C SER A 223 -21.65 6.78 -9.20
N TYR A 224 -20.51 6.86 -9.89
CA TYR A 224 -20.00 5.81 -10.80
C TYR A 224 -18.95 4.91 -10.13
N VAL A 225 -18.30 5.37 -9.05
CA VAL A 225 -17.25 4.62 -8.33
C VAL A 225 -17.79 3.41 -7.56
N ARG A 226 -19.07 3.43 -7.13
CA ARG A 226 -19.65 2.34 -6.32
C ARG A 226 -20.36 1.25 -7.12
N ASN A 227 -20.71 1.51 -8.38
CA ASN A 227 -21.39 0.55 -9.24
C ASN A 227 -20.81 0.67 -10.64
N SER A 228 -19.72 -0.02 -10.94
CA SER A 228 -19.28 -0.19 -12.32
C SER A 228 -20.37 -0.91 -13.11
N PRO A 229 -21.06 -0.29 -14.10
CA PRO A 229 -21.59 -1.06 -15.21
C PRO A 229 -20.42 -1.26 -16.18
N LYS A 230 -20.26 -2.50 -16.63
CA LYS A 230 -19.36 -2.90 -17.70
C LYS A 230 -19.35 -1.88 -18.85
N PRO A 231 -18.26 -1.80 -19.64
CA PRO A 231 -18.12 -0.91 -20.81
C PRO A 231 -19.17 -1.09 -21.94
N CYS A 232 -20.22 -1.89 -21.72
CA CYS A 232 -21.30 -2.15 -22.67
C CYS A 232 -22.38 -1.04 -22.76
N ALA A 233 -22.46 -0.11 -21.81
CA ALA A 233 -23.54 0.89 -21.81
C ALA A 233 -23.41 1.92 -22.96
N LEU A 234 -22.18 2.22 -23.40
CA LEU A 234 -21.96 3.10 -24.56
C LEU A 234 -22.10 2.35 -25.90
N ALA A 235 -21.98 1.03 -25.91
CA ALA A 235 -22.13 0.23 -27.13
C ALA A 235 -23.61 -0.04 -27.51
N CYS A 236 -24.56 0.09 -26.58
CA CYS A 236 -25.98 -0.18 -26.86
C CYS A 236 -26.72 0.96 -27.57
N PHE A 237 -26.16 2.16 -27.67
CA PHE A 237 -26.82 3.32 -28.32
C PHE A 237 -26.47 3.48 -29.81
N CYS A 238 -25.67 2.58 -30.38
CA CYS A 238 -25.23 2.64 -31.78
C CYS A 238 -25.94 1.62 -32.70
N THR A 239 -26.98 0.93 -32.24
CA THR A 239 -27.82 0.15 -33.17
C THR A 239 -28.79 1.11 -33.85
N GLY A 240 -28.46 1.49 -35.09
CA GLY A 240 -29.25 2.41 -35.90
C GLY A 240 -30.65 1.87 -36.22
N PRO A 241 -31.54 2.72 -36.77
CA PRO A 241 -32.83 2.27 -37.25
C PRO A 241 -32.62 1.41 -38.49
N GLY A 242 -33.05 0.15 -38.41
CA GLY A 242 -33.30 -0.69 -39.58
C GLY A 242 -34.61 -0.33 -40.26
#